data_AF-A0A432YZ20-F1
#
_entry.id   AF-A0A432YZ20-F1
#
_cell.length_a   1.000
_cell.length_b   1.000
_cell.length_c   1.000
_cell.angle_alpha   90.00
_cell.angle_beta   90.00
_cell.angle_gamma   90.00
#
_symmetry.space_group_name_H-M   'P 1'
#
loop_
_entity.id
_entity.type
_entity.pdbx_description
1 polymer ?
#
loop_
_entity_poly.entity_id
_entity_poly.type
_entity_poly.pdbx_seq_one_letter_code
_entity_poly.pdbx_strand_id
1 'polypeptide(L)'
;MKKFSNGQAVIEFLISISFLVVIIGSAFNELMISQKNSEKELINARNLIWNSHFDGEFMLKSDDYRLARRLGIIISPIDQIINIDLPMKNLWQTRENYFAMAKLSDGWETKSRDGLSNRPARLVINNVLSGSITNVIQDGLGSLFLSRELRSGSLSFGHIDSDVVPDEALLEECSYDC
;
A
#
# COMPACT_ATOMS: atom_id res chain seq x y z
N MET A 1 -16.45 -22.20 -77.75
CA MET A 1 -16.64 -20.90 -77.08
C MET A 1 -16.39 -21.05 -75.58
N LYS A 2 -15.19 -20.72 -75.08
CA LYS A 2 -14.88 -20.53 -73.65
C LYS A 2 -13.73 -19.54 -73.51
N LYS A 3 -13.99 -18.25 -73.78
CA LYS A 3 -13.01 -17.16 -73.58
C LYS A 3 -13.37 -16.22 -72.42
N PHE A 4 -14.55 -16.38 -71.81
CA PHE A 4 -15.04 -15.52 -70.72
C PHE A 4 -14.62 -15.99 -69.31
N SER A 5 -14.06 -17.20 -69.16
CA SER A 5 -13.75 -17.79 -67.84
C SER A 5 -12.60 -17.09 -67.11
N ASN A 6 -11.58 -16.61 -67.83
CA ASN A 6 -10.40 -16.01 -67.19
C ASN A 6 -10.66 -14.56 -66.75
N GLY A 7 -11.48 -13.81 -67.49
CA GLY A 7 -11.85 -12.44 -67.11
C GLY A 7 -12.79 -12.40 -65.90
N GLN A 8 -13.75 -13.33 -65.83
CA GLN A 8 -14.65 -13.46 -64.69
C GLN A 8 -13.88 -13.83 -63.40
N ALA A 9 -12.93 -14.77 -63.48
CA ALA A 9 -12.13 -15.17 -62.32
C ALA A 9 -11.30 -14.01 -61.75
N VAL A 10 -10.74 -13.15 -62.60
CA VAL A 10 -10.00 -11.95 -62.16
C VAL A 10 -10.92 -10.95 -61.46
N ILE A 11 -12.14 -10.76 -61.96
CA ILE A 11 -13.12 -9.86 -61.35
C ILE A 11 -13.58 -10.40 -59.99
N GLU A 12 -13.89 -11.69 -59.87
CA GLU A 12 -14.25 -12.32 -58.59
C GLU A 12 -13.13 -12.24 -57.55
N PHE A 13 -11.87 -12.40 -57.98
CA PHE A 13 -10.71 -12.24 -57.11
C PHE A 13 -10.54 -10.80 -56.61
N LEU A 14 -10.72 -9.80 -57.50
CA LEU A 14 -10.67 -8.38 -57.13
C LEU A 14 -11.79 -8.00 -56.15
N ILE A 15 -13.00 -8.53 -56.36
CA ILE A 15 -14.13 -8.32 -55.44
C ILE A 15 -13.83 -8.95 -54.09
N SER A 16 -13.29 -10.18 -54.07
CA SER A 16 -12.94 -10.90 -52.84
C SER A 16 -11.86 -10.16 -52.04
N ILE A 17 -10.81 -9.67 -52.70
CA ILE A 17 -9.77 -8.85 -52.06
C ILE A 17 -10.35 -7.55 -51.52
N SER A 18 -11.19 -6.86 -52.30
CA SER A 18 -11.80 -5.61 -51.85
C SER A 18 -12.65 -5.81 -50.59
N PHE A 19 -13.40 -6.92 -50.54
CA PHE A 19 -14.17 -7.30 -49.35
C PHE A 19 -13.25 -7.61 -48.16
N LEU A 20 -12.16 -8.35 -48.39
CA LEU A 20 -11.17 -8.66 -47.36
C LEU A 20 -10.54 -7.39 -46.77
N VAL A 21 -10.17 -6.42 -47.62
CA VAL A 21 -9.59 -5.14 -47.18
C VAL A 21 -10.58 -4.35 -46.33
N VAL A 22 -11.86 -4.33 -46.71
CA VAL A 22 -12.91 -3.65 -45.91
C VAL A 22 -13.08 -4.32 -44.54
N ILE A 23 -13.10 -5.65 -44.49
CA ILE A 23 -13.20 -6.40 -43.22
C ILE A 23 -12.00 -6.12 -42.33
N ILE A 24 -10.79 -6.21 -42.88
CA ILE A 24 -9.54 -5.97 -42.14
C ILE A 24 -9.50 -4.53 -41.64
N GLY A 25 -9.85 -3.54 -42.49
CA GLY A 25 -9.90 -2.14 -42.10
C GLY A 25 -10.87 -1.86 -40.95
N SER A 26 -12.06 -2.47 -41.00
CA SER A 26 -13.05 -2.36 -39.91
C SER A 26 -12.53 -2.96 -38.60
N ALA A 27 -11.97 -4.18 -38.66
CA ALA A 27 -11.40 -4.84 -37.49
C ALA A 27 -10.22 -4.05 -36.90
N PHE A 28 -9.37 -3.45 -37.74
CA PHE A 28 -8.28 -2.59 -37.29
C PHE A 28 -8.76 -1.36 -36.54
N ASN A 29 -9.87 -0.75 -36.99
CA ASN A 29 -10.41 0.43 -36.31
C ASN A 29 -10.91 0.08 -34.90
N GLU A 30 -11.66 -1.01 -34.76
CA GLU A 30 -12.13 -1.51 -33.46
C GLU A 30 -10.96 -1.88 -32.55
N LEU A 31 -9.93 -2.54 -33.09
CA LEU A 31 -8.72 -2.89 -32.34
C LEU A 31 -7.99 -1.64 -31.83
N MET A 32 -7.83 -0.62 -32.67
CA MET A 32 -7.17 0.64 -32.28
C MET A 32 -7.96 1.39 -31.20
N ILE A 33 -9.29 1.41 -31.29
CA ILE A 33 -10.15 2.02 -30.27
C ILE A 33 -10.06 1.23 -28.96
N SER A 34 -10.13 -0.10 -29.02
CA SER A 34 -10.01 -0.98 -27.86
C SER A 34 -8.63 -0.84 -27.18
N GLN A 35 -7.55 -0.74 -27.95
CA GLN A 35 -6.21 -0.53 -27.41
C GLN A 35 -6.10 0.80 -26.66
N LYS A 36 -6.60 1.90 -27.24
CA LYS A 36 -6.61 3.22 -26.59
C LYS A 36 -7.42 3.23 -25.30
N ASN A 37 -8.60 2.58 -25.31
CA ASN A 37 -9.43 2.47 -24.11
C ASN A 37 -8.72 1.66 -23.02
N SER A 38 -8.10 0.53 -23.39
CA SER A 38 -7.33 -0.31 -22.48
C SER A 38 -6.14 0.43 -21.87
N GLU A 39 -5.42 1.20 -22.68
CA GLU A 39 -4.30 2.03 -22.20
C GLU A 39 -4.78 3.10 -21.20
N LYS A 40 -5.89 3.77 -21.51
CA LYS A 40 -6.49 4.76 -20.62
C LYS A 40 -6.94 4.14 -19.29
N GLU A 41 -7.57 2.98 -19.32
CA GLU A 41 -7.99 2.25 -18.12
C GLU A 41 -6.79 1.82 -17.28
N LEU A 42 -5.73 1.31 -17.91
CA LEU A 42 -4.49 0.93 -17.24
C LEU A 42 -3.83 2.14 -16.54
N ILE A 43 -3.73 3.28 -17.24
CA ILE A 43 -3.19 4.52 -16.66
C ILE A 43 -4.04 4.98 -15.48
N ASN A 44 -5.37 4.90 -15.60
CA ASN A 44 -6.26 5.29 -14.52
C ASN A 44 -6.13 4.37 -13.30
N ALA A 45 -6.13 3.05 -13.50
CA ALA A 45 -5.91 2.06 -12.43
C ALA A 45 -4.56 2.29 -11.73
N ARG A 46 -3.52 2.59 -12.51
CA ARG A 46 -2.20 2.94 -11.99
C ARG A 46 -2.27 4.21 -11.13
N ASN A 47 -2.90 5.27 -11.63
CA ASN A 47 -3.00 6.53 -10.90
C ASN A 47 -3.79 6.36 -9.59
N LEU A 48 -4.88 5.59 -9.59
CA LEU A 48 -5.65 5.29 -8.38
C LEU A 48 -4.80 4.61 -7.30
N ILE A 49 -3.96 3.64 -7.68
CA ILE A 49 -3.11 2.90 -6.73
C ILE A 49 -1.89 3.70 -6.25
N TRP A 50 -1.30 4.52 -7.13
CA TRP A 50 -0.07 5.24 -6.81
C TRP A 50 -0.30 6.62 -6.21
N ASN A 51 -1.48 7.21 -6.38
CA ASN A 51 -1.85 8.40 -5.64
C ASN A 51 -1.87 8.11 -4.14
N SER A 52 -1.42 9.09 -3.36
CA SER A 52 -1.35 9.05 -1.90
C SER A 52 -2.72 9.02 -1.22
N HIS A 53 -3.78 9.44 -1.94
CA HIS A 53 -5.12 9.61 -1.41
C HIS A 53 -5.99 8.37 -1.65
N PHE A 54 -6.64 7.90 -0.59
CA PHE A 54 -7.58 6.80 -0.66
C PHE A 54 -8.95 7.28 -1.13
N ASP A 55 -9.45 6.66 -2.20
CA ASP A 55 -10.85 6.79 -2.61
C ASP A 55 -11.60 5.47 -2.34
N GLY A 56 -12.49 5.50 -1.34
CA GLY A 56 -13.27 4.34 -0.91
C GLY A 56 -14.34 3.88 -1.91
N GLU A 57 -14.62 4.67 -2.94
CA GLU A 57 -15.50 4.28 -4.04
C GLU A 57 -14.78 3.30 -4.98
N PHE A 58 -13.50 3.55 -5.25
CA PHE A 58 -12.71 2.80 -6.25
C PHE A 58 -11.69 1.84 -5.66
N MET A 59 -11.39 1.91 -4.36
CA MET A 59 -10.39 1.06 -3.72
C MET A 59 -10.93 0.28 -2.52
N LEU A 60 -10.42 -0.94 -2.37
CA LEU A 60 -10.69 -1.85 -1.26
C LEU A 60 -9.43 -2.04 -0.42
N LYS A 61 -9.58 -1.93 0.89
CA LYS A 61 -8.53 -2.25 1.86
C LYS A 61 -8.74 -3.67 2.39
N SER A 62 -7.67 -4.46 2.40
CA SER A 62 -7.70 -5.87 2.79
C SER A 62 -6.45 -6.26 3.59
N ASP A 63 -6.51 -7.41 4.24
CA ASP A 63 -5.41 -8.15 4.86
C ASP A 63 -5.24 -9.54 4.22
N ASP A 64 -5.91 -9.82 3.09
CA ASP A 64 -5.85 -11.10 2.38
C ASP A 64 -4.57 -11.24 1.55
N TYR A 65 -3.44 -11.32 2.25
CA TYR A 65 -2.17 -11.72 1.70
C TYR A 65 -1.45 -12.69 2.63
N ARG A 66 -0.52 -13.47 2.08
CA ARG A 66 0.11 -14.60 2.79
C ARG A 66 0.83 -14.17 4.07
N LEU A 67 1.46 -13.00 4.06
CA LEU A 67 2.23 -12.50 5.19
C LEU A 67 1.30 -12.04 6.32
N ALA A 68 0.26 -11.23 6.05
CA ALA A 68 -0.73 -10.86 7.07
C ALA A 68 -1.39 -12.08 7.71
N ARG A 69 -1.79 -13.08 6.91
CA ARG A 69 -2.38 -14.32 7.46
C ARG A 69 -1.44 -15.10 8.39
N ARG A 70 -0.14 -15.15 8.07
CA ARG A 70 0.84 -15.85 8.91
C ARG A 70 1.24 -15.05 10.14
N LEU A 71 1.48 -13.75 9.96
CA LEU A 71 1.85 -12.86 11.05
C LEU A 71 0.69 -12.62 11.99
N GLY A 72 -0.55 -12.58 11.52
CA GLY A 72 -1.73 -12.40 12.37
C GLY A 72 -1.82 -13.46 13.48
N ILE A 73 -1.38 -14.70 13.23
CA ILE A 73 -1.36 -15.76 14.25
C ILE A 73 -0.39 -15.44 15.40
N ILE A 74 0.73 -14.79 15.09
CA ILE A 74 1.81 -14.50 16.05
C ILE A 74 1.64 -13.12 16.66
N ILE A 75 1.34 -12.12 15.84
CA ILE A 75 1.26 -10.71 16.22
C ILE A 75 -0.03 -10.43 16.97
N SER A 76 -1.17 -11.02 16.60
CA SER A 76 -2.45 -10.72 17.26
C SER A 76 -2.43 -10.95 18.78
N PRO A 77 -1.87 -12.06 19.34
CA PRO A 77 -1.76 -12.21 20.78
C PRO A 77 -0.72 -11.25 21.41
N ILE A 78 0.35 -10.90 20.70
CA ILE A 78 1.36 -9.95 21.19
C ILE A 78 0.78 -8.53 21.24
N ASP A 79 0.00 -8.15 20.22
CA ASP A 79 -0.66 -6.86 20.10
C ASP A 79 -1.65 -6.62 21.26
N GLN A 80 -2.31 -7.67 21.77
CA GLN A 80 -3.15 -7.57 22.96
C GLN A 80 -2.38 -7.23 24.24
N ILE A 81 -1.07 -7.52 24.29
CA ILE A 81 -0.22 -7.31 25.48
C ILE A 81 0.51 -5.97 25.41
N ILE A 82 1.07 -5.64 24.24
CA ILE A 82 1.94 -4.46 24.07
C ILE A 82 1.41 -3.39 23.09
N ASN A 83 0.20 -3.58 22.54
CA ASN A 83 -0.49 -2.63 21.65
C ASN A 83 0.42 -2.07 20.55
N ILE A 84 1.00 -2.96 19.73
CA ILE A 84 2.01 -2.63 18.73
C ILE A 84 1.47 -1.65 17.67
N ASP A 85 0.15 -1.54 17.51
CA ASP A 85 -0.50 -0.67 16.51
C ASP A 85 0.05 -0.97 15.11
N LEU A 86 0.15 -2.26 14.77
CA LEU A 86 0.64 -2.72 13.47
C LEU A 86 -0.57 -2.97 12.55
N PRO A 87 -0.88 -2.09 11.58
CA PRO A 87 -2.05 -2.26 10.74
C PRO A 87 -1.85 -3.40 9.73
N MET A 88 -2.45 -4.56 10.01
CA MET A 88 -2.45 -5.72 9.11
C MET A 88 -3.32 -5.55 7.87
N LYS A 89 -4.29 -4.63 7.92
CA LYS A 89 -5.09 -4.21 6.76
C LYS A 89 -4.35 -3.10 6.03
N ASN A 90 -3.33 -3.44 5.25
CA ASN A 90 -2.52 -2.49 4.47
C ASN A 90 -2.42 -2.88 2.98
N LEU A 91 -3.18 -3.87 2.53
CA LEU A 91 -3.30 -4.21 1.12
C LEU A 91 -4.40 -3.37 0.49
N TRP A 92 -4.04 -2.57 -0.51
CA TRP A 92 -4.94 -1.77 -1.31
C TRP A 92 -5.16 -2.44 -2.66
N GLN A 93 -6.41 -2.49 -3.12
CA GLN A 93 -6.79 -3.11 -4.38
C GLN A 93 -7.82 -2.24 -5.12
N THR A 94 -7.71 -2.15 -6.44
CA THR A 94 -8.75 -1.51 -7.28
C THR A 94 -10.03 -2.36 -7.27
N ARG A 95 -11.18 -1.73 -7.04
CA ARG A 95 -12.50 -2.36 -7.20
C ARG A 95 -12.81 -2.50 -8.70
N GLU A 96 -13.32 -3.67 -9.10
CA GLU A 96 -13.86 -3.99 -10.43
C GLU A 96 -13.21 -3.25 -11.61
N ASN A 97 -11.99 -3.62 -11.95
CA ASN A 97 -11.24 -3.04 -13.06
C ASN A 97 -10.71 -4.14 -13.99
N TYR A 98 -10.68 -3.91 -15.30
CA TYR A 98 -10.08 -4.85 -16.27
C TYR A 98 -8.61 -5.11 -15.95
N PHE A 99 -7.93 -4.13 -15.35
CA PHE A 99 -6.57 -4.22 -14.85
C PHE A 99 -6.59 -4.16 -13.31
N ALA A 100 -6.79 -5.32 -12.68
CA ALA A 100 -6.69 -5.43 -11.22
C ALA A 100 -5.26 -5.11 -10.77
N MET A 101 -5.11 -4.06 -9.96
CA MET A 101 -3.83 -3.66 -9.37
C MET A 101 -3.92 -3.67 -7.84
N ALA A 102 -2.78 -3.93 -7.21
CA ALA A 102 -2.68 -3.92 -5.76
C ALA A 102 -1.37 -3.28 -5.28
N LYS A 103 -1.43 -2.61 -4.14
CA LYS A 103 -0.28 -2.00 -3.45
C LYS A 103 -0.32 -2.37 -1.98
N LEU A 104 0.84 -2.72 -1.43
CA LEU A 104 1.03 -2.77 0.01
C LEU A 104 1.50 -1.38 0.45
N SER A 105 0.75 -0.71 1.33
CA SER A 105 1.29 0.49 1.97
C SER A 105 2.16 0.10 3.15
N ASP A 106 3.21 0.86 3.39
CA ASP A 106 3.83 0.85 4.70
C ASP A 106 2.82 1.44 5.67
N GLY A 107 2.30 0.60 6.56
CA GLY A 107 1.28 1.00 7.51
C GLY A 107 1.88 1.52 8.81
N TRP A 108 3.20 1.47 8.96
CA TRP A 108 3.86 1.75 10.23
C TRP A 108 4.40 3.18 10.32
N GLU A 109 4.36 3.91 9.20
CA GLU A 109 4.63 5.34 9.13
C GLU A 109 3.62 6.12 9.99
N THR A 110 4.14 7.07 10.77
CA THR A 110 3.34 7.98 11.60
C THR A 110 3.45 9.39 11.05
N LYS A 111 2.30 10.05 10.97
CA LYS A 111 2.22 11.46 10.55
C LYS A 111 2.27 12.43 11.73
N SER A 112 2.42 11.92 12.96
CA SER A 112 2.53 12.74 14.17
C SER A 112 3.90 12.60 14.82
N ARG A 113 4.43 13.72 15.33
CA ARG A 113 5.69 13.75 16.10
C ARG A 113 5.67 12.80 17.29
N ASP A 114 4.56 12.76 18.01
CA ASP A 114 4.39 11.87 19.16
C ASP A 114 4.44 10.39 18.75
N GLY A 115 3.89 10.04 17.58
CA GLY A 115 3.96 8.67 17.07
C GLY A 115 5.38 8.23 16.69
N LEU A 116 6.30 9.17 16.38
CA LEU A 116 7.67 8.84 15.96
C LEU A 116 8.47 8.18 17.08
N SER A 117 8.26 8.59 18.32
CA SER A 117 8.90 7.97 19.48
C SER A 117 8.05 6.84 20.07
N ASN A 118 6.73 7.05 20.18
CA ASN A 118 5.85 6.13 20.89
C ASN A 118 5.65 4.79 20.17
N ARG A 119 5.48 4.77 18.84
CA ARG A 119 5.26 3.51 18.10
C ARG A 119 6.47 2.57 18.14
N PRO A 120 7.69 3.01 17.78
CA PRO A 120 8.86 2.14 17.87
C PRO A 120 9.20 1.78 19.33
N ALA A 121 8.95 2.66 20.30
CA ALA A 121 9.18 2.34 21.72
C ALA A 121 8.37 1.11 22.16
N ARG A 122 7.15 0.88 21.63
CA ARG A 122 6.35 -0.31 21.93
C ARG A 122 6.97 -1.63 21.47
N LEU A 123 7.89 -1.60 20.50
CA LEU A 123 8.64 -2.80 20.10
C LEU A 123 9.85 -3.10 20.99
N VAL A 124 10.26 -2.15 21.82
CA VAL A 124 11.37 -2.35 22.74
C VAL A 124 10.83 -3.02 24.00
N ILE A 125 11.28 -4.25 24.27
CA ILE A 125 10.84 -5.05 25.44
C ILE A 125 10.98 -4.27 26.75
N ASN A 126 12.04 -3.46 26.87
CA ASN A 126 12.29 -2.61 28.03
C ASN A 126 11.24 -1.52 28.21
N ASN A 127 10.47 -1.14 27.19
CA ASN A 127 9.40 -0.17 27.33
C ASN A 127 8.23 -0.70 28.18
N VAL A 128 8.04 -2.03 28.30
CA VAL A 128 7.07 -2.58 29.27
C VAL A 128 7.46 -2.24 30.72
N LEU A 129 8.74 -1.93 30.95
CA LEU A 129 9.28 -1.51 32.23
C LEU A 129 9.18 0.01 32.44
N SER A 130 8.71 0.81 31.47
CA SER A 130 8.57 2.27 31.59
C SER A 130 7.23 2.69 32.25
N GLY A 131 6.89 2.02 33.37
CA GLY A 131 5.65 2.25 34.11
C GLY A 131 5.86 3.05 35.40
N SER A 132 4.78 3.69 35.89
CA SER A 132 4.84 4.45 37.16
C SER A 132 5.30 3.61 38.34
N ILE A 133 4.89 2.32 38.39
CA ILE A 133 5.31 1.36 39.42
C ILE A 133 6.81 1.07 39.32
N THR A 134 7.32 0.85 38.10
CA THR A 134 8.75 0.59 37.90
C THR A 134 9.60 1.81 38.23
N ASN A 135 9.13 3.01 37.91
CA ASN A 135 9.80 4.27 38.26
C ASN A 135 9.90 4.44 39.79
N VAL A 136 8.84 4.10 40.53
CA VAL A 136 8.86 4.10 42.00
C VAL A 136 9.87 3.08 42.56
N ILE A 137 9.96 1.89 41.96
CA ILE A 137 10.95 0.87 42.35
C ILE A 137 12.38 1.33 42.04
N GLN A 138 12.61 1.88 40.84
CA GLN A 138 13.90 2.43 40.41
C GLN A 138 14.35 3.58 41.31
N ASP A 139 13.46 4.49 41.65
CA ASP A 139 13.76 5.60 42.55
C ASP A 139 14.03 5.12 43.98
N GLY A 140 13.32 4.08 44.43
CA GLY A 140 13.59 3.38 45.69
C GLY A 140 14.97 2.74 45.70
N LEU A 141 15.33 1.96 44.68
CA LEU A 141 16.64 1.33 44.55
C LEU A 141 17.76 2.36 44.40
N GLY A 142 17.56 3.40 43.59
CA GLY A 142 18.49 4.53 43.44
C GLY A 142 18.59 5.43 44.67
N SER A 143 17.70 5.27 45.66
CA SER A 143 17.81 5.88 46.98
C SER A 143 18.59 5.01 47.98
N LEU A 144 18.40 3.68 47.92
CA LEU A 144 18.99 2.71 48.84
C LEU A 144 20.44 2.34 48.48
N PHE A 145 20.75 2.18 47.19
CA PHE A 145 22.03 1.64 46.73
C PHE A 145 23.04 2.72 46.28
N LEU A 146 22.78 4.00 46.55
CA LEU A 146 23.62 5.15 46.15
C LEU A 146 23.94 5.24 44.65
N SER A 147 23.34 4.41 43.81
CA SER A 147 23.45 4.46 42.36
C SER A 147 22.44 5.47 41.81
N ARG A 148 22.83 6.75 41.78
CA ARG A 148 22.02 7.82 41.14
C ARG A 148 21.64 7.49 39.70
N GLU A 149 22.49 6.72 39.02
CA GLU A 149 22.32 6.22 37.65
C GLU A 149 21.10 5.29 37.47
N LEU A 150 20.58 4.66 38.53
CA LEU A 150 19.42 3.76 38.44
C LEU A 150 18.08 4.48 38.69
N ARG A 151 18.11 5.78 38.97
CA ARG A 151 16.88 6.57 39.17
C ARG A 151 16.16 6.77 37.84
N SER A 152 14.85 6.89 37.90
CA SER A 152 13.99 7.06 36.73
C SER A 152 14.34 8.29 35.89
N GLY A 153 14.89 9.34 36.52
CA GLY A 153 15.38 10.54 35.83
C GLY A 153 16.74 10.41 35.13
N SER A 154 17.47 9.30 35.36
CA SER A 154 18.80 9.04 34.78
C SER A 154 18.78 7.86 33.81
N LEU A 155 17.98 6.83 34.09
CA LEU A 155 17.80 5.66 33.24
C LEU A 155 16.36 5.61 32.73
N SER A 156 16.18 5.98 31.47
CA SER A 156 14.90 5.88 30.78
C SER A 156 14.85 4.59 29.95
N PHE A 157 13.98 3.66 30.34
CA PHE A 157 13.79 2.42 29.62
C PHE A 157 12.92 2.65 28.37
N GLY A 158 13.39 2.15 27.21
CA GLY A 158 12.62 2.23 25.96
C GLY A 158 12.61 3.60 25.28
N HIS A 159 13.54 4.50 25.65
CA HIS A 159 13.68 5.80 24.99
C HIS A 159 14.02 5.63 23.50
N ILE A 160 13.24 6.29 22.65
CA ILE A 160 13.49 6.44 21.22
C ILE A 160 13.63 7.94 20.95
N ASP A 161 14.73 8.31 20.30
CA ASP A 161 14.97 9.68 19.87
C ASP A 161 14.19 9.96 18.57
N SER A 162 13.32 10.98 18.60
CA SER A 162 12.53 11.41 17.44
C SER A 162 13.27 12.39 16.54
N ASP A 163 14.39 12.97 16.97
CA ASP A 163 15.12 14.03 16.26
C ASP A 163 15.88 13.52 15.03
N VAL A 164 15.86 12.20 14.79
CA VAL A 164 16.46 11.54 13.63
C VAL A 164 15.55 11.63 12.38
N VAL A 165 14.26 11.94 12.56
CA VAL A 165 13.29 12.00 11.45
C VAL A 165 13.16 13.43 10.93
N PRO A 166 13.40 13.67 9.62
CA PRO A 166 13.30 15.00 9.04
C PRO A 166 11.86 15.55 9.13
N ASP A 167 11.73 16.83 9.44
CA ASP A 167 10.44 17.51 9.62
C ASP A 167 9.55 17.42 8.36
N GLU A 168 10.15 17.33 7.18
CA GLU A 168 9.45 17.19 5.90
C GLU A 168 8.67 15.87 5.81
N ALA A 169 9.13 14.81 6.47
CA ALA A 169 8.47 13.50 6.47
C ALA A 169 7.15 13.50 7.27
N LEU A 170 6.95 14.51 8.13
CA LEU A 170 5.73 14.69 8.92
C LEU A 170 4.69 15.58 8.22
N LEU A 171 5.08 16.25 7.14
CA LEU A 171 4.24 17.24 6.44
C LEU A 171 3.45 16.65 5.26
N GLU A 172 3.58 15.35 4.97
CA GLU A 172 2.83 14.72 3.88
C GLU A 172 1.33 14.52 4.23
N GLU A 173 0.53 15.51 3.79
CA GLU A 173 -0.90 15.45 3.49
C GLU A 173 -1.84 15.07 4.66
N CYS A 174 -2.19 16.04 5.50
CA CYS A 174 -3.58 16.20 5.95
C CYS A 174 -4.25 17.21 4.99
N SER A 175 -4.94 16.70 3.97
CA SER A 175 -5.95 17.46 3.24
C SER A 175 -7.28 16.73 3.41
N TYR A 176 -8.14 17.32 4.23
CA TYR A 176 -9.49 16.89 4.63
C TYR A 176 -9.60 15.73 5.63
N ASP A 177 -10.12 16.09 6.81
CA ASP A 177 -10.47 15.27 7.99
C ASP A 177 -9.36 14.39 8.57
N CYS A 178 -8.40 15.08 9.19
CA CYS A 178 -7.74 14.66 10.43
C CYS A 178 -8.47 15.40 11.58
#